data_AF-A0A965Q3V7-F1
#
_entry.id   AF-A0A965Q3V7-F1
#
_cell.length_a   1.000
_cell.length_b   1.000
_cell.length_c   1.000
_cell.angle_alpha   90.00
_cell.angle_beta   90.00
_cell.angle_gamma   90.00
#
_symmetry.space_group_name_H-M   'P 1'
#
loop_
_entity.id
_entity.type
_entity.pdbx_description
1 polymer ?
#
loop_
_entity_poly.entity_id
_entity_poly.type
_entity_poly.pdbx_seq_one_letter_code
_entity_poly.pdbx_strand_id
1 'polypeptide(L)'
;MQQVKHFYETTQTKNVQLHVVAGHNRGESQKASPLDVKYYGKPKRQHVKEFGCLFGAIFASIAAYQLSVERVETALSLLLATIVIVSLGSYAPKVLYPLWSGWMAFANALGMVMSLLFVALTWCLMAVPLGILLRLIGKKVMDLSFDRSVPTYWEVRKESCHDFQLLERQF
;
A
#
# COMPACT_ATOMS: atom_id res chain seq x y z
N MET A 1 -18.27 4.89 43.15
CA MET A 1 -17.12 4.21 42.49
C MET A 1 -17.35 2.71 42.22
N GLN A 2 -18.19 1.98 42.95
CA GLN A 2 -18.45 0.54 42.70
C GLN A 2 -19.16 0.22 41.37
N GLN A 3 -20.07 1.09 40.91
CA GLN A 3 -20.83 0.88 39.66
C GLN A 3 -19.94 0.82 38.41
N VAL A 4 -18.83 1.55 38.43
CA VAL A 4 -17.91 1.63 37.28
C VAL A 4 -17.09 0.34 37.14
N LYS A 5 -16.61 -0.24 38.24
CA LYS A 5 -15.87 -1.52 38.20
C LYS A 5 -16.70 -2.67 37.65
N HIS A 6 -17.97 -2.74 38.02
CA HIS A 6 -18.87 -3.80 37.58
C HIS A 6 -19.18 -3.73 36.06
N PHE A 7 -19.16 -2.52 35.49
CA PHE A 7 -19.31 -2.31 34.04
C PHE A 7 -18.05 -2.75 33.25
N TYR A 8 -16.85 -2.58 33.82
CA TYR A 8 -15.61 -3.02 33.16
C TYR A 8 -15.43 -4.55 33.17
N GLU A 9 -15.84 -5.25 34.22
CA GLU A 9 -15.70 -6.72 34.29
C GLU A 9 -16.68 -7.45 33.36
N THR A 10 -17.88 -6.90 33.17
CA THR A 10 -18.90 -7.45 32.26
C THR A 10 -18.55 -7.22 30.78
N THR A 11 -17.86 -6.13 30.45
CA THR A 11 -17.37 -5.90 29.08
C THR A 11 -16.16 -6.79 28.74
N GLN A 12 -15.28 -7.06 29.70
CA GLN A 12 -14.12 -7.93 29.47
C GLN A 12 -14.51 -9.40 29.26
N THR A 13 -15.39 -9.95 30.08
CA THR A 13 -15.86 -11.34 29.94
C THR A 13 -16.57 -11.60 28.62
N LYS A 14 -17.35 -10.63 28.12
CA LYS A 14 -18.03 -10.72 26.82
C LYS A 14 -17.06 -10.62 25.63
N ASN A 15 -16.03 -9.78 25.73
CA ASN A 15 -15.01 -9.63 24.68
C ASN A 15 -14.08 -10.85 24.58
N VAL A 16 -13.72 -11.47 25.71
CA VAL A 16 -12.94 -12.71 25.73
C VAL A 16 -13.71 -13.86 25.09
N GLN A 17 -15.01 -13.99 25.40
CA GLN A 17 -15.86 -15.01 24.78
C GLN A 17 -16.05 -14.81 23.27
N LEU A 18 -16.18 -13.56 22.80
CA LEU A 18 -16.22 -13.26 21.36
C LEU A 18 -14.92 -13.67 20.65
N HIS A 19 -13.77 -13.49 21.29
CA HIS A 19 -12.47 -13.85 20.72
C HIS A 19 -12.20 -15.37 20.70
N VAL A 20 -12.73 -16.11 21.68
CA VAL A 20 -12.60 -17.58 21.75
C VAL A 20 -13.55 -18.30 20.79
N VAL A 21 -14.79 -17.81 20.62
CA VAL A 21 -15.76 -18.40 19.68
C VAL A 21 -15.39 -18.12 18.21
N ALA A 22 -14.76 -16.98 17.92
CA ALA A 22 -14.30 -16.63 16.57
C ALA A 22 -13.16 -17.51 16.03
N GLY A 23 -12.44 -18.24 16.89
CA GLY A 23 -11.26 -19.03 16.52
C GLY A 23 -11.55 -20.48 16.07
N HIS A 24 -12.77 -20.99 16.24
CA HIS A 24 -13.02 -22.44 16.13
C HIS A 24 -13.62 -22.89 14.78
N ASN A 25 -14.24 -22.00 14.00
CA ASN A 25 -14.96 -22.38 12.77
C ASN A 25 -14.17 -22.08 11.48
N ARG A 26 -13.06 -22.81 11.28
CA ARG A 26 -12.24 -22.75 10.04
C ARG A 26 -13.02 -23.13 8.76
N GLY A 27 -14.19 -23.76 8.87
CA GLY A 27 -15.08 -24.07 7.74
C GLY A 27 -16.07 -22.96 7.36
N GLU A 28 -16.35 -22.00 8.26
CA GLU A 28 -17.33 -20.91 8.00
C GLU A 28 -16.71 -19.70 7.30
N SER A 29 -15.38 -19.56 7.34
CA SER A 29 -14.62 -18.51 6.61
C SER A 29 -14.84 -18.53 5.09
N GLN A 30 -15.42 -19.61 4.55
CA GLN A 30 -15.70 -19.76 3.13
C GLN A 30 -17.15 -19.45 2.73
N LYS A 31 -18.08 -19.27 3.68
CA LYS A 31 -19.40 -18.70 3.39
C LYS A 31 -19.27 -17.19 3.41
N ALA A 32 -20.01 -16.51 2.52
CA ALA A 32 -19.98 -15.05 2.41
C ALA A 32 -20.22 -14.44 3.79
N SER A 33 -19.16 -13.87 4.38
CA SER A 33 -19.29 -13.18 5.65
C SER A 33 -20.22 -11.98 5.41
N PRO A 34 -21.22 -11.74 6.27
CA PRO A 34 -22.07 -10.56 6.15
C PRO A 34 -21.26 -9.25 6.11
N LEU A 35 -20.04 -9.28 6.66
CA LEU A 35 -19.11 -8.16 6.67
C LEU A 35 -18.50 -7.87 5.29
N ASP A 36 -18.25 -8.89 4.46
CA ASP A 36 -17.61 -8.69 3.15
C ASP A 36 -18.51 -7.87 2.21
N VAL A 37 -19.81 -8.13 2.25
CA VAL A 37 -20.81 -7.35 1.48
C VAL A 37 -20.90 -5.92 1.99
N LYS A 38 -20.65 -5.69 3.29
CA LYS A 38 -20.71 -4.36 3.90
C LYS A 38 -19.47 -3.50 3.61
N TYR A 39 -18.28 -4.08 3.59
CA TYR A 39 -17.02 -3.34 3.38
C TYR A 39 -16.52 -3.35 1.94
N TYR A 40 -16.69 -4.47 1.23
CA TYR A 40 -16.16 -4.67 -0.13
C TYR A 40 -17.25 -4.72 -1.20
N GLY A 41 -18.54 -4.70 -0.82
CA GLY A 41 -19.68 -4.75 -1.74
C GLY A 41 -19.89 -6.09 -2.45
N LYS A 42 -18.89 -6.99 -2.44
CA LYS A 42 -18.90 -8.29 -3.11
C LYS A 42 -18.38 -9.40 -2.17
N PRO A 43 -18.85 -10.64 -2.31
CA PRO A 43 -18.36 -11.76 -1.51
C PRO A 43 -16.95 -12.17 -1.94
N LYS A 44 -16.10 -12.58 -0.99
CA LYS A 44 -14.70 -13.00 -1.22
C LYS A 44 -14.51 -14.03 -2.35
N ARG A 45 -15.45 -14.96 -2.52
CA ARG A 45 -15.42 -15.95 -3.62
C ARG A 45 -15.47 -15.31 -5.01
N GLN A 46 -16.11 -14.16 -5.14
CA GLN A 46 -16.22 -13.45 -6.41
C GLN A 46 -14.89 -12.80 -6.80
N HIS A 47 -14.14 -12.24 -5.83
CA HIS A 47 -12.79 -11.74 -6.07
C HIS A 47 -11.83 -12.83 -6.55
N VAL A 48 -11.95 -14.06 -6.03
CA VAL A 48 -11.15 -15.21 -6.50
C VAL A 48 -11.52 -15.60 -7.94
N LYS A 49 -12.82 -15.52 -8.30
CA LYS A 49 -13.28 -15.77 -9.68
C LYS A 49 -12.81 -14.70 -10.66
N GLU A 50 -12.92 -13.43 -10.28
CA GLU A 50 -12.44 -12.30 -11.09
C GLU A 50 -10.92 -12.39 -11.32
N PHE A 51 -10.16 -12.77 -10.29
CA PHE A 51 -8.73 -13.07 -10.40
C PHE A 51 -8.45 -14.21 -11.38
N GLY A 52 -9.15 -15.34 -11.26
CA GLY A 52 -9.02 -16.46 -12.20
C GLY A 52 -9.34 -16.07 -13.64
N CYS A 53 -10.36 -15.24 -13.85
CA CYS A 53 -10.75 -14.72 -15.16
C CYS A 53 -9.66 -13.81 -15.76
N LEU A 54 -9.08 -12.91 -14.98
CA LEU A 54 -7.99 -12.02 -15.42
C LEU A 54 -6.76 -12.82 -15.84
N PHE A 55 -6.30 -13.76 -15.01
CA PHE A 55 -5.14 -14.60 -15.36
C PHE A 55 -5.46 -15.51 -16.56
N GLY A 56 -6.67 -16.06 -16.64
CA GLY A 56 -7.12 -16.82 -17.80
C GLY A 56 -7.09 -16.02 -19.09
N ALA A 57 -7.55 -14.76 -19.06
CA ALA A 57 -7.50 -13.86 -20.20
C ALA A 57 -6.05 -13.55 -20.64
N ILE A 58 -5.15 -13.27 -19.69
CA ILE A 58 -3.73 -12.99 -19.98
C ILE A 58 -3.08 -14.20 -20.66
N PHE A 59 -3.24 -15.40 -20.11
CA PHE A 59 -2.68 -16.61 -20.72
C PHE A 59 -3.30 -16.91 -22.09
N ALA A 60 -4.61 -16.69 -22.26
CA ALA A 60 -5.27 -16.84 -23.55
C ALA A 60 -4.69 -15.88 -24.60
N SER A 61 -4.41 -14.62 -24.24
CA SER A 61 -3.78 -13.65 -25.14
C SER A 61 -2.35 -14.05 -25.52
N ILE A 62 -1.56 -14.58 -24.58
CA ILE A 62 -0.20 -15.07 -24.86
C ILE A 62 -0.23 -16.30 -25.77
N ALA A 63 -1.17 -17.23 -25.54
CA ALA A 63 -1.36 -18.40 -26.39
C ALA A 63 -1.78 -18.01 -27.81
N ALA A 64 -2.70 -17.04 -27.94
CA ALA A 64 -3.11 -16.50 -29.23
C ALA A 64 -1.95 -15.85 -29.99
N TYR A 65 -1.09 -15.09 -29.29
CA TYR A 65 0.10 -14.48 -29.89
C TYR A 65 1.11 -15.53 -30.39
N GLN A 66 1.36 -16.59 -29.62
CA GLN A 66 2.27 -17.68 -30.02
C GLN A 66 1.76 -18.48 -31.23
N LEU A 67 0.44 -18.64 -31.38
CA LEU A 67 -0.17 -19.28 -32.55
C LEU A 67 0.07 -18.47 -33.84
N SER A 68 0.18 -17.14 -33.75
CA SER A 68 0.47 -16.27 -34.90
C SER A 68 1.93 -16.34 -35.39
N VAL A 69 2.84 -17.00 -34.65
CA VAL A 69 4.28 -17.06 -34.96
C VAL A 69 4.71 -18.45 -35.51
N GLU A 70 3.75 -19.31 -35.89
CA GLU A 70 3.99 -20.62 -36.55
C GLU A 70 4.96 -21.59 -35.83
N ARG A 71 5.17 -21.44 -34.52
CA ARG A 71 5.96 -22.38 -33.71
C ARG A 71 5.09 -23.49 -33.16
N VAL A 72 4.56 -24.34 -34.04
CA VAL A 72 3.49 -25.32 -33.74
C VAL A 72 3.85 -26.29 -32.59
N GLU A 73 5.09 -26.77 -32.53
CA GLU A 73 5.58 -27.69 -31.49
C GLU A 73 5.61 -27.07 -30.08
N THR A 74 6.07 -25.82 -29.97
CA THR A 74 6.07 -25.09 -28.68
C THR A 74 4.70 -24.47 -28.36
N ALA A 75 3.91 -24.16 -29.39
CA ALA A 75 2.54 -23.69 -29.24
C ALA A 75 1.64 -24.78 -28.63
N LEU A 76 1.77 -26.05 -29.03
CA LEU A 76 0.91 -27.13 -28.54
C LEU A 76 1.16 -27.46 -27.07
N SER A 77 2.43 -27.46 -26.63
CA SER A 77 2.79 -27.64 -25.22
C SER A 77 2.37 -26.46 -24.33
N LEU A 78 2.51 -25.22 -24.82
CA LEU A 78 2.02 -24.02 -24.14
C LEU A 78 0.48 -23.94 -24.09
N LEU A 79 -0.20 -24.40 -25.14
CA LEU A 79 -1.66 -24.43 -25.22
C LEU A 79 -2.22 -25.50 -24.27
N LEU A 80 -1.58 -26.67 -24.18
CA LEU A 80 -1.91 -27.69 -23.17
C LEU A 80 -1.65 -27.18 -21.76
N ALA A 81 -0.53 -26.48 -21.52
CA ALA A 81 -0.25 -25.84 -20.23
C ALA A 81 -1.28 -24.75 -19.88
N THR A 82 -1.71 -23.96 -20.87
CA THR A 82 -2.75 -22.93 -20.72
C THR A 82 -4.09 -23.58 -20.39
N ILE A 83 -4.49 -24.62 -21.12
CA ILE A 83 -5.72 -25.38 -20.84
C ILE A 83 -5.65 -26.02 -19.46
N VAL A 84 -4.53 -26.62 -19.06
CA VAL A 84 -4.38 -27.24 -17.74
C VAL A 84 -4.47 -26.19 -16.64
N ILE A 85 -3.82 -25.03 -16.78
CA ILE A 85 -3.85 -23.94 -15.81
C ILE A 85 -5.23 -23.29 -15.74
N VAL A 86 -5.90 -23.05 -16.87
CA VAL A 86 -7.25 -22.49 -16.94
C VAL A 86 -8.27 -23.49 -16.39
N SER A 87 -8.14 -24.77 -16.72
CA SER A 87 -8.99 -25.83 -16.19
C SER A 87 -8.81 -26.03 -14.69
N LEU A 88 -7.57 -25.97 -14.17
CA LEU A 88 -7.30 -25.96 -12.73
C LEU A 88 -7.89 -24.71 -12.07
N GLY A 89 -7.80 -23.54 -12.74
CA GLY A 89 -8.39 -22.29 -12.29
C GLY A 89 -9.91 -22.34 -12.17
N SER A 90 -10.58 -23.03 -13.10
CA SER A 90 -12.05 -23.20 -13.09
C SER A 90 -12.53 -24.33 -12.17
N TYR A 91 -11.82 -25.45 -12.08
CA TYR A 91 -12.29 -26.63 -11.33
C TYR A 91 -11.87 -26.65 -9.85
N ALA A 92 -10.83 -25.93 -9.43
CA ALA A 92 -10.30 -25.99 -8.06
C ALA A 92 -10.21 -24.62 -7.35
N PRO A 93 -11.34 -23.95 -7.04
CA PRO A 93 -11.34 -22.71 -6.24
C PRO A 93 -10.78 -22.90 -4.81
N LYS A 94 -10.63 -24.14 -4.34
CA LYS A 94 -10.01 -24.47 -3.05
C LYS A 94 -8.47 -24.38 -3.08
N VAL A 95 -7.84 -24.68 -4.21
CA VAL A 95 -6.38 -24.58 -4.37
C VAL A 95 -5.99 -23.16 -4.79
N LEU A 96 -6.86 -22.45 -5.51
CA LEU A 96 -6.65 -21.06 -5.89
C LEU A 96 -6.71 -20.08 -4.70
N TYR A 97 -7.38 -20.45 -3.61
CA TYR A 97 -7.53 -19.57 -2.45
C TYR A 97 -6.20 -19.21 -1.75
N PRO A 98 -5.32 -20.17 -1.37
CA PRO A 98 -4.01 -19.83 -0.81
C PRO A 98 -3.12 -19.07 -1.80
N LEU A 99 -3.20 -19.40 -3.09
CA LEU A 99 -2.44 -18.71 -4.15
C LEU A 99 -2.88 -17.25 -4.31
N TRP A 100 -4.20 -16.99 -4.38
CA TRP A 100 -4.78 -15.65 -4.41
C TRP A 100 -4.38 -14.85 -3.17
N SER A 101 -4.43 -15.47 -1.98
CA SER A 101 -4.05 -14.81 -0.74
C SER A 101 -2.57 -14.43 -0.70
N GLY A 102 -1.68 -15.32 -1.16
CA GLY A 102 -0.25 -15.03 -1.26
C GLY A 102 0.04 -13.93 -2.29
N TRP A 103 -0.63 -13.98 -3.44
CA TRP A 103 -0.52 -12.95 -4.47
C TRP A 103 -1.02 -11.58 -3.98
N MET A 104 -2.12 -11.53 -3.23
CA MET A 104 -2.63 -10.28 -2.67
C MET A 104 -1.67 -9.70 -1.62
N ALA A 105 -1.03 -10.55 -0.80
CA ALA A 105 0.01 -10.09 0.13
C ALA A 105 1.22 -9.51 -0.62
N PHE A 106 1.64 -10.16 -1.72
CA PHE A 106 2.70 -9.65 -2.58
C PHE A 106 2.32 -8.31 -3.23
N ALA A 107 1.11 -8.21 -3.79
CA ALA A 107 0.61 -6.96 -4.37
C ALA A 107 0.57 -5.82 -3.35
N ASN A 108 0.20 -6.11 -2.10
CA ASN A 108 0.22 -5.14 -1.02
C ASN A 108 1.65 -4.66 -0.67
N ALA A 109 2.60 -5.60 -0.56
CA ALA A 109 4.01 -5.27 -0.35
C ALA A 109 4.57 -4.43 -1.50
N LEU A 110 4.21 -4.79 -2.74
CA LEU A 110 4.58 -4.03 -3.93
C LEU A 110 3.98 -2.62 -3.88
N GLY A 111 2.72 -2.48 -3.48
CA GLY A 111 2.04 -1.19 -3.32
C GLY A 111 2.75 -0.29 -2.30
N MET A 112 3.20 -0.85 -1.18
CA MET A 112 3.97 -0.12 -0.17
C MET A 112 5.32 0.37 -0.74
N VAL A 113 6.04 -0.49 -1.45
CA VAL A 113 7.31 -0.11 -2.10
C VAL A 113 7.08 0.95 -3.18
N MET A 114 6.05 0.79 -4.02
CA MET A 114 5.71 1.74 -5.07
C MET A 114 5.36 3.09 -4.49
N SER A 115 4.54 3.15 -3.44
CA SER A 115 4.20 4.41 -2.77
C SER A 115 5.45 5.14 -2.27
N LEU A 116 6.38 4.42 -1.62
CA LEU A 116 7.65 4.99 -1.17
C LEU A 116 8.50 5.48 -2.35
N LEU A 117 8.53 4.72 -3.43
CA LEU A 117 9.27 5.05 -4.65
C LEU A 117 8.71 6.30 -5.32
N PHE A 118 7.39 6.44 -5.40
CA PHE A 118 6.73 7.65 -5.93
C PHE A 118 7.07 8.89 -5.09
N VAL A 119 7.00 8.79 -3.76
CA VAL A 119 7.34 9.91 -2.87
C VAL A 119 8.82 10.29 -3.03
N ALA A 120 9.72 9.31 -3.00
CA ALA A 120 11.16 9.54 -3.16
C ALA A 120 11.51 10.13 -4.53
N LEU A 121 10.90 9.60 -5.60
CA LEU A 121 11.12 10.05 -6.96
C LEU A 121 10.62 11.48 -7.16
N THR A 122 9.42 11.79 -6.67
CA THR A 122 8.84 13.14 -6.75
C THR A 122 9.68 14.13 -5.95
N TRP A 123 10.09 13.77 -4.73
CA TRP A 123 11.00 14.59 -3.93
C TRP A 123 12.32 14.84 -4.66
N CYS A 124 12.91 13.80 -5.25
CA CYS A 124 14.16 13.93 -6.00
C CYS A 124 13.98 14.84 -7.22
N LEU A 125 12.93 14.64 -8.01
CA LEU A 125 12.66 15.44 -9.21
C LEU A 125 12.24 16.89 -8.92
N MET A 126 11.70 17.19 -7.74
CA MET A 126 11.25 18.54 -7.39
C MET A 126 12.27 19.26 -6.51
N ALA A 127 12.63 18.68 -5.36
CA ALA A 127 13.45 19.34 -4.35
C ALA A 127 14.93 19.42 -4.74
N VAL A 128 15.48 18.39 -5.39
CA VAL A 128 16.91 18.37 -5.78
C VAL A 128 17.22 19.41 -6.86
N PRO A 129 16.49 19.52 -7.99
CA PRO A 129 16.77 20.58 -8.95
C PRO A 129 16.50 21.97 -8.38
N LEU A 130 15.54 22.12 -7.47
CA LEU A 130 15.33 23.39 -6.76
C LEU A 130 16.57 23.78 -5.93
N GLY A 131 17.16 22.84 -5.19
CA GLY A 131 18.39 23.06 -4.45
C GLY A 131 19.60 23.36 -5.35
N ILE A 132 19.72 22.64 -6.47
CA ILE A 132 20.76 22.90 -7.48
C ILE A 132 20.57 24.28 -8.11
N LEU A 133 19.34 24.67 -8.43
CA LEU A 133 19.01 25.96 -9.02
C LEU A 133 19.34 27.11 -8.06
N LEU A 134 19.01 26.98 -6.77
CA LEU A 134 19.39 27.95 -5.75
C LEU A 134 20.92 28.06 -5.60
N ARG A 135 21.65 26.93 -5.72
CA ARG A 135 23.11 26.90 -5.70
C ARG A 135 23.72 27.58 -6.93
N LEU A 136 23.13 27.41 -8.11
CA LEU A 136 23.52 28.10 -9.35
C LEU A 136 23.26 29.61 -9.30
N ILE A 137 22.14 30.03 -8.69
CA ILE A 137 21.80 31.45 -8.50
C ILE A 137 22.69 32.10 -7.42
N GLY A 138 23.44 31.31 -6.63
CA GLY A 138 24.31 31.83 -5.58
C GLY A 138 23.56 32.37 -4.37
N LYS A 139 22.24 32.13 -4.27
CA LYS A 139 21.41 32.60 -3.17
C LYS A 139 21.58 31.63 -1.99
N LYS A 140 22.59 31.88 -1.15
CA LYS A 140 22.78 31.20 0.14
C LYS A 140 21.68 31.70 1.09
N VAL A 141 20.63 30.89 1.28
CA VAL A 141 19.53 31.22 2.20
C VAL A 141 19.97 31.17 3.67
N MET A 142 21.08 30.48 3.93
CA MET A 142 21.70 30.33 5.23
C MET A 142 23.21 30.19 5.03
N ASP A 143 24.01 30.93 5.78
CA ASP A 143 25.46 30.79 5.73
C ASP A 143 25.87 29.52 6.50
N LEU A 144 25.86 28.39 5.80
CA LEU A 144 26.18 27.06 6.36
C LEU A 144 27.70 26.83 6.50
N SER A 145 28.53 27.80 6.14
CA SER A 145 29.99 27.72 6.35
C SER A 145 30.31 27.96 7.82
N PHE A 146 30.82 26.91 8.48
CA PHE A 146 31.42 27.04 9.80
C PHE A 146 32.79 27.71 9.70
N ASP A 147 32.82 29.01 9.93
CA ASP A 147 34.05 29.77 10.10
C ASP A 147 34.52 29.69 11.57
N ARG A 148 35.63 28.99 11.84
CA ARG A 148 36.18 28.87 13.21
C ARG A 148 36.90 30.14 13.69
N SER A 149 37.08 31.13 12.82
CA SER A 149 37.78 32.37 13.14
C SER A 149 36.89 33.43 13.82
N VAL A 150 35.56 33.28 13.73
CA VAL A 150 34.61 34.19 14.37
C VAL A 150 34.27 33.73 15.79
N PRO A 151 34.31 34.63 16.79
CA PRO A 151 33.99 34.29 18.18
C PRO A 151 32.49 34.01 18.40
N THR A 152 31.62 34.41 17.46
CA THR A 152 30.17 34.25 17.58
C THR A 152 29.50 34.37 16.21
N TYR A 153 28.60 33.43 15.89
CA TYR A 153 27.77 33.45 14.68
C TYR A 153 26.48 34.27 14.83
N TRP A 154 26.35 35.01 15.93
CA TRP A 154 25.17 35.82 16.20
C TRP A 154 25.14 37.02 15.27
N GLU A 155 24.21 37.02 14.32
CA GLU A 155 23.94 38.21 13.53
C GLU A 155 23.25 39.25 14.41
N VAL A 156 23.91 40.41 14.58
CA VAL A 156 23.33 41.54 15.29
C VAL A 156 22.18 42.08 14.45
N ARG A 157 20.95 41.71 14.82
CA ARG A 157 19.76 42.32 14.26
C ARG A 157 19.74 43.79 14.67
N LYS A 158 19.61 44.69 13.69
CA LYS A 158 19.25 46.07 13.99
C LYS A 158 17.93 46.03 14.73
N GLU A 159 17.92 46.50 15.97
CA GLU A 159 16.69 46.76 16.70
C GLU A 159 15.87 47.72 15.85
N SER A 160 14.80 47.23 15.22
CA SER A 160 13.74 48.13 14.76
C SER A 160 13.26 48.85 16.02
N CYS A 161 13.27 50.18 15.99
CA CYS A 161 12.69 51.03 17.04
C CYS A 161 11.39 50.36 17.51
N HIS A 162 11.22 50.19 18.81
CA HIS A 162 10.13 49.44 19.45
C HIS A 162 8.77 49.96 18.96
N ASP A 163 8.32 49.45 17.82
CA ASP A 163 7.06 49.84 17.21
C ASP A 163 6.04 48.82 17.68
N PHE A 164 5.20 49.24 18.62
CA PHE A 164 4.11 48.42 19.16
C PHE A 164 3.20 47.89 18.04
N GLN A 165 3.15 48.54 16.87
CA GLN A 165 2.39 48.07 15.71
C GLN A 165 2.95 46.79 15.07
N LEU A 166 4.23 46.46 15.27
CA LEU A 166 4.81 45.20 14.78
C LEU A 166 4.43 44.00 15.65
N LEU A 167 4.19 44.22 16.95
CA LEU A 167 3.73 43.18 17.88
C LEU A 167 2.29 42.75 17.58
N GLU A 168 1.45 43.69 17.17
CA GLU A 168 0.05 43.43 16.81
C GLU A 168 -0.10 42.54 15.56
N ARG A 169 0.93 42.46 14.70
CA ARG A 169 0.95 41.61 13.50
C ARG A 169 1.57 40.23 13.68
N GLN A 170 2.06 39.89 14.88
CA GLN A 170 2.68 38.59 15.15
C GLN A 170 1.70 37.52 15.63
N PHE A 171 0.49 37.90 16.04
CA PHE A 171 -0.58 36.99 16.44
C PHE A 171 -1.73 37.03 15.43
#